data_AF-A0A7X7L5B2-F1
#
_entry.id   AF-A0A7X7L5B2-F1
#
_cell.length_a   1.000
_cell.length_b   1.000
_cell.length_c   1.000
_cell.angle_alpha   90.00
_cell.angle_beta   90.00
_cell.angle_gamma   90.00
#
_symmetry.space_group_name_H-M   'P 1'
#
loop_
_entity.id
_entity.type
_entity.pdbx_description
1 polymer ?
#
loop_
_entity_poly.entity_id
_entity_poly.type
_entity_poly.pdbx_seq_one_letter_code
_entity_poly.pdbx_strand_id
1 'polypeptide(L)'
;NKFTEIDFEKLLLSLPKWYTDLIFEHDRNAEANLRDSGIRRNVLYISCHNVVKNKKLMEIMSYILAKLQQVYSTPVDIEFTVNFSPEGNFQIYYLNHITHLWAINPIYL
;
A
#
# COMPACT_ATOMS: atom_id res chain seq x y z
N ASN A 1 0.62 6.52 -24.53
CA ASN A 1 1.06 6.97 -23.19
C ASN A 1 2.48 7.50 -23.26
N LYS A 2 2.67 8.81 -23.04
CA LYS A 2 4.00 9.39 -22.80
C LYS A 2 4.17 9.51 -21.29
N PHE A 3 5.24 8.92 -20.76
CA PHE A 3 5.64 9.13 -19.38
C PHE A 3 6.34 10.48 -19.27
N THR A 4 6.07 11.20 -18.18
CA THR A 4 6.70 12.49 -17.88
C THR A 4 7.20 12.48 -16.45
N GLU A 5 8.36 13.08 -16.22
CA GLU A 5 8.87 13.34 -14.89
C GLU A 5 8.32 14.67 -14.39
N ILE A 6 7.95 14.72 -13.11
CA ILE A 6 7.44 15.92 -12.45
C ILE A 6 8.12 16.07 -11.10
N ASP A 7 8.34 17.32 -10.69
CA ASP A 7 8.88 17.60 -9.36
C ASP A 7 7.92 17.07 -8.30
N PHE A 8 8.46 16.39 -7.29
CA PHE A 8 7.69 15.82 -6.19
C PHE A 8 6.79 16.86 -5.49
N GLU A 9 7.32 18.07 -5.26
CA GLU A 9 6.56 19.17 -4.66
C GLU A 9 5.35 19.58 -5.51
N LYS A 10 5.48 19.55 -6.85
CA LYS A 10 4.36 19.81 -7.76
C LYS A 10 3.34 18.68 -7.74
N LEU A 11 3.79 17.43 -7.65
CA LEU A 11 2.93 16.27 -7.51
C LEU A 11 2.09 16.38 -6.22
N LEU A 12 2.72 16.68 -5.09
CA LEU A 12 2.02 16.78 -3.79
C LEU A 12 0.89 17.82 -3.82
N LEU A 13 1.08 18.95 -4.50
CA LEU A 13 0.05 19.98 -4.67
C LEU A 13 -1.15 19.52 -5.52
N SER A 14 -0.95 18.52 -6.39
CA SER A 14 -2.00 17.98 -7.26
C SER A 14 -2.80 16.84 -6.62
N LEU A 15 -2.28 16.23 -5.56
CA LEU A 15 -2.92 15.09 -4.92
C LEU A 15 -3.97 15.53 -3.89
N PRO A 16 -5.12 14.83 -3.79
CA PRO A 16 -6.09 15.08 -2.74
C PRO A 16 -5.49 14.89 -1.35
N LYS A 17 -5.85 15.75 -0.40
CA LYS A 17 -5.31 15.68 0.97
C LYS A 17 -5.55 14.34 1.67
N TRP A 18 -6.72 13.72 1.48
CA TRP A 18 -7.01 12.40 2.07
C TRP A 18 -6.04 11.32 1.57
N TYR A 19 -5.59 11.43 0.31
CA TYR A 19 -4.66 10.49 -0.29
C TYR A 19 -3.25 10.73 0.21
N THR A 20 -2.84 12.00 0.34
CA THR A 20 -1.52 12.32 0.88
C THR A 20 -1.39 11.91 2.35
N ASP A 21 -2.43 12.13 3.15
CA ASP A 21 -2.47 11.69 4.55
C ASP A 21 -2.44 10.15 4.70
N LEU A 22 -2.94 9.41 3.71
CA LEU A 22 -2.94 7.94 3.70
C LEU A 22 -1.58 7.35 3.29
N ILE A 23 -0.89 7.94 2.32
CA ILE A 23 0.26 7.33 1.64
C ILE A 23 1.62 7.94 2.06
N PHE A 24 1.63 9.15 2.60
CA PHE A 24 2.88 9.82 2.97
C PHE A 24 3.07 9.92 4.47
N GLU A 25 4.33 9.90 4.87
CA GLU A 25 4.78 10.22 6.21
C GLU A 25 5.77 11.38 6.19
N HIS A 26 5.79 12.12 7.30
CA HIS A 26 6.80 13.15 7.55
C HIS A 26 8.06 12.52 8.15
N ASP A 27 9.20 12.74 7.50
CA ASP A 27 10.50 12.51 8.11
C ASP A 27 10.80 13.63 9.11
N ARG A 28 10.36 13.41 10.35
CA ARG A 28 10.51 14.38 11.44
C ARG A 28 11.97 14.67 11.78
N ASN A 29 12.87 13.71 11.54
CA ASN A 29 14.29 13.89 11.82
C ASN A 29 14.92 14.82 10.76
N ALA A 30 14.64 14.57 9.48
CA ALA A 30 15.09 15.44 8.40
C ALA A 30 14.49 16.86 8.54
N GLU A 31 13.20 16.97 8.87
CA GLU A 31 12.55 18.25 9.14
C GLU A 31 13.18 19.01 10.31
N ALA A 32 13.57 18.30 11.37
CA ALA A 32 14.28 18.89 12.50
C ALA A 32 15.65 19.43 12.10
N ASN A 33 16.45 18.63 11.40
CA ASN A 33 17.78 19.04 10.94
C ASN A 33 17.72 20.26 10.01
N LEU A 34 16.74 20.31 9.11
CA LEU A 34 16.51 21.47 8.25
C LEU A 34 16.12 22.70 9.05
N ARG A 35 15.21 22.55 10.03
CA ARG A 35 14.77 23.64 10.90
C ARG A 35 15.93 24.21 11.71
N ASP A 36 16.83 23.36 12.21
CA ASP A 36 18.02 23.78 12.95
C ASP A 36 19.01 24.56 12.06
N SER A 37 18.99 24.27 10.75
CA SER A 37 19.72 25.04 9.73
C SER A 37 18.96 26.29 9.24
N GLY A 38 17.85 26.67 9.88
CA GLY A 38 17.02 27.82 9.52
C GLY A 38 16.05 27.59 8.37
N ILE A 39 15.96 26.37 7.83
CA ILE A 39 15.10 26.02 6.69
C ILE A 39 13.84 25.34 7.19
N ARG A 40 12.67 25.94 6.97
CA ARG A 40 11.36 25.33 7.29
C ARG A 40 10.76 24.69 6.04
N ARG A 41 10.82 23.37 5.97
CA ARG A 41 10.26 22.57 4.86
C ARG A 41 9.72 21.24 5.38
N ASN A 42 8.61 20.78 4.82
CA ASN A 42 8.11 19.42 5.05
C ASN A 42 8.94 18.43 4.24
N VAL A 43 9.37 17.34 4.87
CA VAL A 43 10.09 16.25 4.20
C VAL A 43 9.16 15.04 4.21
N LEU A 44 8.52 14.78 3.08
CA LEU A 44 7.58 13.69 2.92
C LEU A 44 8.20 12.52 2.15
N TYR A 45 7.89 11.31 2.56
CA TYR A 45 8.24 10.08 1.83
C TYR A 45 7.03 9.14 1.76
N ILE A 46 7.01 8.30 0.73
CA ILE A 46 5.95 7.31 0.52
C ILE A 46 6.16 6.15 1.48
N SER A 47 5.11 5.75 2.18
CA SER A 47 5.09 4.54 3.01
C SER A 47 3.70 3.89 3.01
N CYS A 48 3.62 2.66 3.51
CA CYS A 48 2.35 1.98 3.72
C CYS A 48 1.88 2.07 5.18
N HIS A 49 2.49 2.90 6.03
CA HIS A 49 2.27 2.89 7.48
C HIS A 49 0.81 3.14 7.87
N ASN A 50 0.19 4.18 7.31
CA ASN A 50 -1.20 4.49 7.62
C ASN A 50 -2.17 3.48 6.99
N VAL A 51 -1.78 2.81 5.90
CA VAL A 51 -2.51 1.68 5.33
C VAL A 51 -2.50 0.48 6.27
N VAL A 52 -1.33 0.08 6.80
CA VAL A 52 -1.23 -1.09 7.70
C VAL A 52 -1.81 -0.82 9.10
N LYS A 53 -1.93 0.45 9.50
CA LYS A 53 -2.67 0.85 10.71
C LYS A 53 -4.17 0.60 10.60
N ASN A 54 -4.72 0.40 9.40
CA ASN A 54 -6.12 0.08 9.22
C ASN A 54 -6.38 -1.36 9.71
N LYS A 55 -6.77 -1.47 10.99
CA LYS A 55 -7.02 -2.76 11.66
C LYS A 55 -8.02 -3.63 10.90
N LYS A 56 -9.11 -3.05 10.39
CA LYS A 56 -10.12 -3.77 9.62
C LYS A 56 -9.55 -4.37 8.33
N LEU A 57 -8.75 -3.60 7.60
CA LEU A 57 -8.05 -4.09 6.41
C LEU A 57 -7.10 -5.25 6.77
N MET A 58 -6.27 -5.08 7.80
CA MET A 58 -5.31 -6.10 8.22
C MET A 58 -5.98 -7.40 8.69
N GLU A 59 -7.09 -7.31 9.42
CA GLU A 59 -7.89 -8.47 9.84
C GLU A 59 -8.48 -9.22 8.64
N ILE A 60 -9.02 -8.50 7.65
CA ILE A 60 -9.54 -9.11 6.42
C ILE A 60 -8.42 -9.78 5.62
N MET A 61 -7.29 -9.11 5.43
CA MET A 61 -6.14 -9.68 4.71
C MET A 61 -5.60 -10.94 5.40
N SER A 62 -5.45 -10.90 6.72
CA SER A 62 -5.02 -12.06 7.52
C SER A 62 -6.01 -13.22 7.39
N TYR A 63 -7.32 -12.95 7.45
CA TYR A 63 -8.36 -13.96 7.27
C TYR A 63 -8.30 -14.60 5.89
N ILE A 64 -8.17 -13.80 4.82
CA ILE A 64 -8.08 -14.30 3.44
C ILE A 64 -6.86 -15.22 3.29
N LEU A 65 -5.67 -14.76 3.72
CA LEU A 65 -4.43 -15.55 3.59
C LEU A 65 -4.50 -16.85 4.40
N ALA A 66 -5.04 -16.82 5.62
CA ALA A 66 -5.22 -18.02 6.45
C ALA A 66 -6.16 -19.03 5.80
N LYS A 67 -7.25 -18.57 5.17
CA LYS A 67 -8.19 -19.44 4.46
C LYS A 67 -7.58 -20.07 3.22
N LEU A 68 -6.81 -19.30 2.45
CA LEU A 68 -6.14 -19.81 1.26
C LEU A 68 -5.04 -20.81 1.64
N GLN A 69 -4.22 -20.52 2.64
CA GLN A 69 -3.24 -21.48 3.16
C GLN A 69 -3.89 -22.78 3.63
N GLN A 70 -5.06 -22.71 4.29
CA GLN A 70 -5.80 -23.90 4.71
C GLN A 70 -6.22 -24.77 3.52
N VAL A 71 -6.69 -24.15 2.43
CA VAL A 71 -7.17 -24.87 1.23
C VAL A 71 -6.00 -25.45 0.43
N TYR A 72 -4.93 -24.69 0.24
CA TYR A 72 -3.77 -25.12 -0.55
C TYR A 72 -2.78 -25.99 0.24
N SER A 73 -2.91 -26.08 1.57
CA SER A 73 -2.00 -26.82 2.46
C SER A 73 -0.53 -26.37 2.36
N THR A 74 -0.28 -25.17 1.82
CA THR A 74 1.04 -24.54 1.70
C THR A 74 0.90 -23.03 1.90
N PRO A 75 1.97 -22.32 2.30
CA PRO A 75 1.97 -20.86 2.28
C PRO A 75 1.63 -20.35 0.88
N VAL A 76 0.76 -19.35 0.82
CA VAL A 76 0.36 -18.70 -0.43
C VAL A 76 1.01 -17.33 -0.51
N ASP A 77 1.50 -16.98 -1.70
CA ASP A 77 1.90 -15.62 -2.04
C ASP A 77 0.91 -15.08 -3.07
N ILE A 78 0.26 -13.96 -2.74
CA ILE A 78 -0.85 -13.42 -3.50
C ILE A 78 -0.78 -11.91 -3.51
N GLU A 79 -0.89 -11.35 -4.70
CA GLU A 79 -0.98 -9.92 -4.92
C GLU A 79 -2.44 -9.46 -4.84
N PHE A 80 -2.66 -8.33 -4.15
CA PHE A 80 -3.96 -7.69 -4.07
C PHE A 80 -3.83 -6.21 -4.42
N THR A 81 -4.83 -5.70 -5.13
CA THR A 81 -5.01 -4.26 -5.30
C THR A 81 -6.03 -3.78 -4.29
N VAL A 82 -5.69 -2.75 -3.51
CA VAL A 82 -6.60 -2.12 -2.56
C VAL A 82 -6.89 -0.70 -3.01
N ASN A 83 -8.16 -0.43 -3.31
CA ASN A 83 -8.64 0.90 -3.69
C ASN A 83 -9.27 1.57 -2.47
N PHE A 84 -8.79 2.78 -2.12
CA PHE A 84 -9.30 3.57 -0.99
C PHE A 84 -10.21 4.70 -1.49
N SER A 85 -11.19 5.07 -0.67
CA SER A 85 -12.06 6.22 -0.90
C SER A 85 -11.79 7.35 0.11
N PRO A 86 -12.18 8.59 -0.19
CA PRO A 86 -12.05 9.73 0.73
C PRO A 86 -12.75 9.52 2.08
N GLU A 87 -13.81 8.70 2.12
CA GLU A 87 -14.58 8.38 3.32
C GLU A 87 -13.90 7.32 4.20
N GLY A 88 -12.71 6.84 3.81
CA GLY A 88 -11.97 5.80 4.52
C GLY A 88 -12.45 4.36 4.24
N ASN A 89 -13.35 4.19 3.26
CA ASN A 89 -13.73 2.86 2.78
C ASN A 89 -12.63 2.29 1.88
N PHE A 90 -12.59 0.97 1.75
CA PHE A 90 -11.66 0.29 0.86
C PHE A 90 -12.31 -0.90 0.15
N GLN A 91 -11.80 -1.20 -1.05
CA GLN A 91 -12.19 -2.34 -1.86
C GLN A 91 -10.94 -3.14 -2.22
N ILE A 92 -10.99 -4.46 -1.97
CA ILE A 92 -9.88 -5.37 -2.22
C ILE A 92 -10.21 -6.15 -3.49
N TYR A 93 -9.30 -6.09 -4.46
CA TYR A 93 -9.34 -6.89 -5.68
C TYR A 93 -8.18 -7.87 -5.66
N TYR A 94 -8.49 -9.11 -6.01
CA TYR A 94 -7.49 -10.15 -6.20
C TYR A 94 -6.75 -9.92 -7.52
N LEU A 95 -5.41 -9.83 -7.46
CA LEU A 95 -4.56 -9.71 -8.62
C LEU A 95 -3.82 -11.04 -8.81
N ASN A 96 -4.13 -11.74 -9.89
CA ASN A 96 -3.51 -13.02 -10.20
C ASN A 96 -2.05 -12.80 -10.64
N HIS A 97 -1.10 -13.01 -9.73
CA HIS A 97 0.24 -13.45 -10.08
C HIS A 97 0.57 -14.73 -9.31
N ILE A 98 0.14 -15.88 -9.85
CA ILE A 98 0.67 -17.17 -9.42
C ILE A 98 2.06 -17.31 -10.04
N THR A 99 3.09 -16.76 -9.41
CA THR A 99 4.44 -17.25 -9.61
C THR A 99 4.57 -18.53 -8.77
N HIS A 100 4.81 -19.65 -9.47
CA HIS A 100 4.91 -21.04 -9.00
C HIS A 100 3.67 -21.93 -9.28
N LEU A 101 3.63 -22.39 -10.53
CA LEU A 101 2.84 -23.49 -11.10
C LEU A 101 3.12 -24.88 -10.47
N TRP A 102 2.98 -25.05 -9.16
CA TRP A 102 3.16 -26.38 -8.53
C TRP A 102 2.01 -26.82 -7.62
N ALA A 103 0.97 -26.00 -7.44
CA ALA A 103 -0.18 -26.33 -6.60
C ALA A 103 -1.51 -26.48 -7.39
N ILE A 104 -1.46 -26.72 -8.70
CA ILE A 104 -2.63 -27.24 -9.42
C ILE A 104 -2.68 -28.74 -9.14
N ASN A 105 -3.41 -29.11 -8.09
CA ASN A 105 -3.80 -30.49 -7.81
C ASN A 105 -4.71 -31.00 -8.95
N PRO A 106 -4.40 -32.13 -9.60
CA PRO A 106 -5.26 -32.75 -10.60
C PRO A 106 -6.36 -33.55 -9.88
N ILE A 107 -7.42 -32.88 -9.41
CA ILE A 107 -8.61 -33.56 -8.86
C ILE A 107 -9.89 -33.24 -9.67
N TYR A 108 -9.77 -32.57 -10.81
CA TYR A 108 -10.89 -32.36 -11.74
C TYR A 108 -10.50 -32.64 -13.21
N LEU A 109 -9.97 -33.83 -13.48
CA LEU A 109 -10.00 -34.48 -14.80
C LEU A 109 -10.51 -35.92 -14.63
#